data_AF-A0A3C0PH80-F1
#
_entry.id   AF-A0A3C0PH80-F1
#
_cell.length_a   1.000
_cell.length_b   1.000
_cell.length_c   1.000
_cell.angle_alpha   90.00
_cell.angle_beta   90.00
_cell.angle_gamma   90.00
#
_symmetry.space_group_name_H-M   'P 1'
#
loop_
_entity.id
_entity.type
_entity.pdbx_description
1 polymer ?
#
loop_
_entity_poly.entity_id
_entity_poly.type
_entity_poly.pdbx_seq_one_letter_code
_entity_poly.pdbx_strand_id
1 'polypeptide(L)'
;MKKTCVRFECEFSSLVIRLTVAALMFSIMSVSAETNALYQAQSDCINWRFGMYIHFNMNTFYPGWGEARRDPKTFAPTNVDCGQWARAAVSAKMKFGVLVTKHHDGFCLWPSNQTPPRSYAHYTVKESAYPYDIVKMYVDSFRVYKLQPGLYFSMWDASCGILGCYATPATVRAEWAADSAYVMGQLTELMTNYGEIP
;
A
#
# COMPACT_ATOMS: atom_id res chain seq x y z
N MET A 1 -1.16 22.26 62.36
CA MET A 1 -1.87 21.45 61.35
C MET A 1 -2.21 22.18 60.03
N LYS A 2 -2.42 23.50 59.97
CA LYS A 2 -2.81 24.18 58.70
C LYS A 2 -1.69 24.40 57.67
N LYS A 3 -0.41 24.50 58.07
CA LYS A 3 0.70 24.81 57.15
C LYS A 3 1.10 23.68 56.20
N THR A 4 0.79 22.43 56.54
CA THR A 4 1.19 21.25 55.75
C THR A 4 0.22 20.96 54.60
N CYS A 5 -1.06 21.33 54.74
CA CYS A 5 -2.11 21.13 53.73
C CYS A 5 -1.89 21.99 52.48
N VAL A 6 -1.56 23.27 52.67
CA VAL A 6 -1.35 24.24 51.57
C VAL A 6 -0.11 23.89 50.72
N ARG A 7 0.93 23.30 51.34
CA ARG A 7 2.16 22.91 50.63
C ARG A 7 1.93 21.69 49.72
N PHE A 8 1.07 20.77 50.12
CA PHE A 8 0.68 19.60 49.32
C PHE A 8 -0.14 19.99 48.08
N GLU A 9 -1.10 20.90 48.22
CA GLU A 9 -1.89 21.41 47.08
C GLU A 9 -1.02 22.17 46.06
N CYS A 10 -0.02 22.92 46.55
CA CYS A 10 0.89 23.68 45.70
C CYS A 10 1.86 22.76 44.92
N GLU A 11 2.39 21.72 45.55
CA GLU A 11 3.24 20.74 44.85
C GLU A 11 2.44 19.83 43.90
N PHE A 12 1.22 19.47 44.27
CA PHE A 12 0.32 18.71 43.39
C PHE A 12 -0.08 19.53 42.15
N SER A 13 -0.43 20.82 42.32
CA SER A 13 -0.73 21.73 41.21
C SER A 13 0.49 21.97 40.30
N SER A 14 1.68 22.15 40.89
CA SER A 14 2.94 22.26 40.14
C SER A 14 3.27 21.00 39.33
N LEU A 15 3.06 19.81 39.91
CA LEU A 15 3.28 18.55 39.22
C LEU A 15 2.29 18.35 38.06
N VAL A 16 1.01 18.65 38.28
CA VAL A 16 -0.01 18.58 37.22
C VAL A 16 0.35 19.53 36.09
N ILE A 17 0.68 20.80 36.38
CA ILE A 17 1.09 21.78 35.34
C ILE A 17 2.31 21.29 34.55
N ARG A 18 3.33 20.75 35.22
CA ARG A 18 4.53 20.22 34.56
C ARG A 18 4.21 19.04 33.63
N LEU A 19 3.35 18.13 34.08
CA LEU A 19 2.91 16.98 33.27
C LEU A 19 2.09 17.44 32.05
N THR A 20 1.19 18.42 32.22
CA THR A 20 0.40 18.95 31.11
C THR A 20 1.27 19.69 30.09
N VAL A 21 2.23 20.51 30.54
CA VAL A 21 3.18 21.19 29.65
C VAL A 21 4.08 20.20 28.93
N ALA A 22 4.58 19.16 29.60
CA ALA A 22 5.39 18.11 28.98
C ALA A 22 4.59 17.32 27.92
N ALA A 23 3.33 16.97 28.21
CA ALA A 23 2.45 16.30 27.25
C ALA A 23 2.13 17.17 26.03
N LEU A 24 1.92 18.48 26.25
CA LEU A 24 1.72 19.44 25.17
C LEU A 24 2.97 19.61 24.31
N MET A 25 4.15 19.76 24.93
CA MET A 25 5.42 19.85 24.20
C MET A 25 5.72 18.56 23.42
N PHE A 26 5.47 17.39 24.01
CA PHE A 26 5.61 16.11 23.31
C PHE A 26 4.68 16.05 22.09
N SER A 27 3.42 16.44 22.24
CA SER A 27 2.47 16.49 21.13
C SER A 27 2.93 17.44 20.02
N ILE A 28 3.42 18.65 20.37
CA ILE A 28 3.95 19.62 19.41
C ILE A 28 5.18 19.08 18.68
N MET A 29 6.09 18.43 19.39
CA MET A 29 7.30 17.83 18.80
C MET A 29 6.95 16.68 17.85
N SER A 30 5.99 15.83 18.21
CA SER A 30 5.52 14.73 17.35
C SER A 30 4.88 15.26 16.06
N VAL A 31 3.99 16.26 16.15
CA VAL A 31 3.39 16.89 14.97
C VAL A 31 4.48 17.52 14.08
N SER A 32 5.44 18.21 14.67
CA SER A 32 6.57 18.78 13.92
C SER A 32 7.40 17.70 13.20
N ALA A 33 7.71 16.59 13.88
CA ALA A 33 8.43 15.47 13.28
C ALA A 33 7.67 14.84 12.11
N GLU A 34 6.36 14.60 12.25
CA GLU A 34 5.50 14.08 11.19
C GLU A 34 5.44 15.03 9.98
N THR A 35 5.28 16.34 10.22
CA THR A 35 5.26 17.33 9.14
C THR A 35 6.59 17.40 8.38
N ASN A 36 7.72 17.30 9.08
CA ASN A 36 9.04 17.25 8.46
C ASN A 36 9.23 15.98 7.63
N ALA A 37 8.77 14.83 8.13
CA ALA A 37 8.84 13.56 7.40
C ALA A 37 8.01 13.57 6.11
N LEU A 38 6.78 14.11 6.16
CA LEU A 38 5.93 14.25 4.98
C LEU A 38 6.57 15.18 3.94
N TYR A 39 7.09 16.33 4.37
CA TYR A 39 7.77 17.27 3.47
C TYR A 39 8.99 16.64 2.82
N GLN A 40 9.76 15.85 3.58
CA GLN A 40 10.90 15.11 3.05
C GLN A 40 10.47 14.08 2.01
N ALA A 41 9.45 13.27 2.28
CA ALA A 41 8.94 12.28 1.33
C ALA A 41 8.44 12.93 0.03
N GLN A 42 7.73 14.07 0.13
CA GLN A 42 7.30 14.85 -1.04
C GLN A 42 8.50 15.37 -1.84
N SER A 43 9.51 15.91 -1.14
CA SER A 43 10.74 16.40 -1.76
C SER A 43 11.50 15.27 -2.47
N ASP A 44 11.62 14.11 -1.83
CA ASP A 44 12.28 12.92 -2.39
C ASP A 44 11.56 12.44 -3.66
N CYS A 45 10.23 12.33 -3.62
CA CYS A 45 9.42 11.98 -4.79
C CYS A 45 9.64 12.96 -5.96
N ILE A 46 9.63 14.26 -5.69
CA ILE A 46 9.93 15.30 -6.71
C ILE A 46 11.37 15.13 -7.24
N ASN A 47 12.33 14.83 -6.37
CA ASN A 47 13.73 14.67 -6.72
C ASN A 47 14.06 13.38 -7.47
N TRP A 48 13.19 12.36 -7.40
CA TRP A 48 13.32 11.17 -8.24
C TRP A 48 13.10 11.49 -9.72
N ARG A 49 12.27 12.50 -10.04
CA ARG A 49 12.03 13.11 -11.37
C ARG A 49 11.43 12.19 -12.44
N PHE A 50 12.01 11.02 -12.64
CA PHE A 50 11.70 10.12 -13.75
C PHE A 50 11.72 8.67 -13.29
N GLY A 51 10.68 7.93 -13.68
CA GLY A 51 10.47 6.56 -13.26
C GLY A 51 9.73 5.72 -14.30
N MET A 52 9.54 4.46 -13.97
CA MET A 52 8.84 3.49 -14.79
C MET A 52 7.47 3.15 -14.20
N TYR A 53 6.48 2.92 -15.05
CA TYR A 53 5.20 2.34 -14.65
C TYR A 53 5.04 0.97 -15.33
N ILE A 54 4.88 -0.09 -14.55
CA ILE A 54 4.84 -1.46 -15.03
C ILE A 54 3.42 -1.97 -14.94
N HIS A 55 2.75 -2.03 -16.09
CA HIS A 55 1.42 -2.61 -16.21
C HIS A 55 1.56 -4.06 -16.71
N PHE A 56 1.71 -4.99 -15.77
CA PHE A 56 1.78 -6.42 -16.04
C PHE A 56 0.77 -7.14 -15.15
N ASN A 57 -0.23 -7.78 -15.73
CA ASN A 57 -1.29 -8.46 -14.98
C ASN A 57 -2.01 -9.47 -15.91
N MET A 58 -3.14 -10.04 -15.50
CA MET A 58 -4.04 -10.81 -16.34
C MET A 58 -4.36 -10.11 -17.66
N ASN A 59 -4.51 -8.77 -17.63
CA ASN A 59 -4.81 -7.98 -18.81
C ASN A 59 -3.69 -7.94 -19.86
N THR A 60 -2.47 -8.38 -19.52
CA THR A 60 -1.39 -8.61 -20.49
C THR A 60 -1.74 -9.77 -21.45
N PHE A 61 -2.47 -10.77 -20.97
CA PHE A 61 -2.90 -11.94 -21.75
C PHE A 61 -4.32 -11.77 -22.32
N TYR A 62 -5.16 -11.03 -21.61
CA TYR A 62 -6.56 -10.79 -21.97
C TYR A 62 -6.85 -9.29 -21.93
N PRO A 63 -6.65 -8.57 -23.06
CA PRO A 63 -6.83 -7.13 -23.11
C PRO A 63 -8.21 -6.71 -22.60
N GLY A 64 -8.24 -5.66 -21.78
CA GLY A 64 -9.45 -5.26 -21.10
C GLY A 64 -9.18 -4.36 -19.91
N TRP A 65 -10.26 -4.00 -19.21
CA TRP A 65 -10.19 -3.14 -18.03
C TRP A 65 -10.66 -3.88 -16.78
N GLY A 66 -11.83 -4.52 -16.82
CA GLY A 66 -12.45 -5.17 -15.65
C GLY A 66 -13.55 -6.15 -16.05
N GLU A 67 -13.32 -6.88 -17.15
CA GLU A 67 -14.24 -7.89 -17.65
C GLU A 67 -14.37 -9.06 -16.66
N ALA A 68 -15.33 -9.95 -16.92
CA ALA A 68 -15.61 -11.10 -16.06
C ALA A 68 -14.33 -11.86 -15.66
N ARG A 69 -14.26 -12.21 -14.38
CA ARG A 69 -13.16 -12.96 -13.75
C ARG A 69 -12.69 -14.11 -14.65
N ARG A 70 -11.46 -14.02 -15.15
CA ARG A 70 -10.83 -15.08 -15.95
C ARG A 70 -10.41 -16.25 -15.05
N ASP A 71 -10.16 -17.41 -15.65
CA ASP A 71 -9.57 -18.52 -14.89
C ASP A 71 -8.13 -18.12 -14.50
N PRO A 72 -7.78 -18.05 -13.20
CA PRO A 72 -6.43 -17.66 -12.78
C PRO A 72 -5.34 -18.55 -13.38
N LYS A 73 -5.62 -19.81 -13.74
CA LYS A 73 -4.66 -20.69 -14.43
C LYS A 73 -4.19 -20.18 -15.78
N THR A 74 -4.95 -19.28 -16.40
CA THR A 74 -4.59 -18.66 -17.68
C THR A 74 -3.51 -17.59 -17.55
N PHE A 75 -3.25 -17.10 -16.33
CA PHE A 75 -2.04 -16.33 -16.06
C PHE A 75 -0.84 -17.28 -16.04
N ALA A 76 -0.14 -17.34 -17.17
CA ALA A 76 0.92 -18.31 -17.43
C ALA A 76 2.12 -17.68 -18.17
N PRO A 77 2.76 -16.63 -17.63
CA PRO A 77 4.02 -16.15 -18.20
C PRO A 77 5.07 -17.28 -18.19
N THR A 78 5.86 -17.37 -19.25
CA THR A 78 6.92 -18.38 -19.36
C THR A 78 8.14 -18.04 -18.52
N ASN A 79 8.45 -16.75 -18.38
CA ASN A 79 9.54 -16.25 -17.54
C ASN A 79 9.28 -14.80 -17.14
N VAL A 80 9.31 -14.50 -15.84
CA VAL A 80 9.26 -13.14 -15.30
C VAL A 80 10.62 -12.80 -14.70
N ASP A 81 11.38 -11.92 -15.36
CA ASP A 81 12.67 -11.41 -14.86
C ASP A 81 12.55 -9.95 -14.43
N CYS A 82 12.21 -9.73 -13.16
CA CYS A 82 12.16 -8.37 -12.58
C CYS A 82 13.52 -7.68 -12.52
N GLY A 83 14.62 -8.45 -12.54
CA GLY A 83 15.97 -7.91 -12.68
C GLY A 83 16.18 -7.29 -14.05
N GLN A 84 15.60 -7.86 -15.11
CA GLN A 84 15.59 -7.26 -16.44
C GLN A 84 14.83 -5.93 -16.45
N TRP A 85 13.69 -5.84 -15.77
CA TRP A 85 12.95 -4.58 -15.63
C TRP A 85 13.79 -3.51 -14.90
N ALA A 86 14.45 -3.88 -13.80
CA ALA A 86 15.31 -2.96 -13.07
C ALA A 86 16.53 -2.52 -13.90
N ARG A 87 17.18 -3.43 -14.63
CA ARG A 87 18.28 -3.09 -15.56
C ARG A 87 17.81 -2.11 -16.65
N ALA A 88 16.62 -2.31 -17.20
CA ALA A 88 16.03 -1.39 -18.17
C ALA A 88 15.84 0.01 -17.57
N ALA A 89 15.26 0.11 -16.37
CA ALA A 89 15.09 1.38 -15.67
C ALA A 89 16.43 2.10 -15.40
N VAL A 90 17.45 1.37 -14.93
CA VAL A 90 18.80 1.94 -14.74
C VAL A 90 19.39 2.44 -16.06
N SER A 91 19.23 1.69 -17.15
CA SER A 91 19.72 2.09 -18.47
C SER A 91 19.06 3.38 -18.97
N ALA A 92 17.77 3.56 -18.66
CA ALA A 92 16.99 4.75 -18.95
C ALA A 92 17.19 5.90 -17.95
N LYS A 93 18.09 5.74 -16.96
CA LYS A 93 18.38 6.72 -15.89
C LYS A 93 17.20 7.05 -14.97
N MET A 94 16.23 6.14 -14.86
CA MET A 94 15.10 6.24 -13.94
C MET A 94 15.55 6.07 -12.48
N LYS A 95 14.75 6.59 -11.54
CA LYS A 95 15.02 6.54 -10.09
C LYS A 95 14.04 5.66 -9.32
N PHE A 96 12.87 5.40 -9.89
CA PHE A 96 11.82 4.60 -9.25
C PHE A 96 11.05 3.78 -10.29
N GLY A 97 10.30 2.79 -9.80
CA GLY A 97 9.29 2.09 -10.56
C GLY A 97 7.97 2.06 -9.81
N VAL A 98 6.86 1.84 -10.51
CA VAL A 98 5.56 1.52 -9.91
C VAL A 98 5.02 0.26 -10.56
N LEU A 99 4.83 -0.80 -9.77
CA LEU A 99 4.22 -2.04 -10.25
C LEU A 99 2.72 -2.05 -9.95
N VAL A 100 1.92 -2.40 -10.97
CA VAL A 100 0.50 -2.73 -10.79
C VAL A 100 0.38 -4.07 -10.07
N THR A 101 0.24 -4.04 -8.74
CA THR A 101 0.12 -5.27 -7.94
C THR A 101 -1.26 -5.91 -8.10
N LYS A 102 -2.29 -5.08 -8.26
CA LYS A 102 -3.66 -5.47 -8.59
C LYS A 102 -4.28 -4.43 -9.52
N HIS A 103 -4.80 -4.86 -10.66
CA HIS A 103 -5.55 -4.00 -11.58
C HIS A 103 -7.08 -4.15 -11.36
N HIS A 104 -7.91 -3.47 -12.16
CA HIS A 104 -9.36 -3.43 -11.96
C HIS A 104 -10.05 -4.79 -12.16
N ASP A 105 -9.43 -5.72 -12.90
CA ASP A 105 -9.90 -7.10 -13.04
C ASP A 105 -9.81 -7.90 -11.72
N GLY A 106 -9.01 -7.42 -10.76
CA GLY A 106 -8.91 -7.97 -9.41
C GLY A 106 -7.79 -9.02 -9.21
N PHE A 107 -7.07 -9.43 -10.26
CA PHE A 107 -6.02 -10.43 -10.12
C PHE A 107 -4.80 -9.88 -9.38
N CYS A 108 -4.45 -10.51 -8.26
CA CYS A 108 -3.33 -10.10 -7.41
C CYS A 108 -2.01 -10.78 -7.84
N LEU A 109 -0.96 -9.98 -8.05
CA LEU A 109 0.39 -10.45 -8.37
C LEU A 109 1.18 -11.03 -7.19
N TRP A 110 0.56 -11.08 -6.01
CA TRP A 110 1.09 -11.69 -4.80
C TRP A 110 0.08 -12.67 -4.21
N PRO A 111 0.50 -13.65 -3.40
CA PRO A 111 -0.38 -14.65 -2.81
C PRO A 111 -1.16 -14.06 -1.61
N SER A 112 -2.05 -13.10 -1.88
CA SER A 112 -2.90 -12.48 -0.84
C SER A 112 -3.73 -13.53 -0.11
N ASN A 113 -3.85 -13.40 1.21
CA ASN A 113 -4.65 -14.31 2.03
C ASN A 113 -6.04 -13.74 2.34
N GLN A 114 -6.37 -12.56 1.81
CA GLN A 114 -7.66 -11.92 2.07
C GLN A 114 -8.80 -12.65 1.33
N THR A 115 -9.89 -12.89 2.04
CA THR A 115 -11.10 -13.49 1.49
C THR A 115 -11.95 -12.41 0.81
N PRO A 116 -12.32 -12.57 -0.48
CA PRO A 116 -13.14 -11.58 -1.17
C PRO A 116 -14.55 -11.48 -0.56
N PRO A 117 -15.16 -10.28 -0.52
CA PRO A 117 -16.45 -10.05 0.13
C PRO A 117 -17.64 -10.69 -0.59
N ARG A 118 -17.53 -10.91 -1.92
CA ARG A 118 -18.60 -11.47 -2.77
C ARG A 118 -18.16 -12.68 -3.57
N SER A 119 -17.04 -13.30 -3.19
CA SER A 119 -16.53 -14.54 -3.79
C SER A 119 -15.74 -15.33 -2.76
N TYR A 120 -15.92 -16.64 -2.70
CA TYR A 120 -15.17 -17.51 -1.78
C TYR A 120 -13.81 -17.97 -2.33
N ALA A 121 -13.51 -17.68 -3.60
CA ALA A 121 -12.27 -18.13 -4.23
C ALA A 121 -11.28 -16.97 -4.37
N HIS A 122 -10.06 -17.15 -3.87
CA HIS A 122 -8.94 -16.24 -4.10
C HIS A 122 -8.64 -16.08 -5.60
N TYR A 123 -8.18 -14.91 -6.00
CA TYR A 123 -7.87 -14.57 -7.39
C TYR A 123 -6.47 -13.96 -7.47
N THR A 124 -5.47 -14.82 -7.27
CA THR A 124 -4.08 -14.41 -7.15
C THR A 124 -3.17 -15.32 -7.97
N VAL A 125 -1.89 -14.94 -8.06
CA VAL A 125 -0.82 -15.80 -8.60
C VAL A 125 -0.80 -17.20 -7.98
N LYS A 126 -1.20 -17.37 -6.71
CA LYS A 126 -1.22 -18.68 -6.04
C LYS A 126 -2.15 -19.69 -6.73
N GLU A 127 -3.23 -19.22 -7.34
CA GLU A 127 -4.19 -20.04 -8.09
C GLU A 127 -3.84 -20.16 -9.59
N SER A 128 -2.74 -19.54 -10.03
CA SER A 128 -2.35 -19.49 -11.43
C SER A 128 -1.40 -20.62 -11.86
N ALA A 129 -1.09 -20.66 -13.16
CA ALA A 129 -0.03 -21.54 -13.68
C ALA A 129 1.38 -21.00 -13.38
N TYR A 130 1.50 -19.78 -12.85
CA TYR A 130 2.75 -19.16 -12.44
C TYR A 130 2.69 -18.68 -10.98
N PRO A 131 2.79 -19.59 -9.99
CA PRO A 131 2.53 -19.31 -8.57
C PRO A 131 3.71 -18.68 -7.83
N TYR A 132 4.31 -17.65 -8.43
CA TYR A 132 5.40 -16.89 -7.83
C TYR A 132 4.90 -15.52 -7.36
N ASP A 133 5.41 -15.06 -6.21
CA ASP A 133 5.15 -13.71 -5.71
C ASP A 133 5.94 -12.68 -6.54
N ILE A 134 5.29 -12.14 -7.56
CA ILE A 134 5.88 -11.18 -8.50
C ILE A 134 6.13 -9.84 -7.80
N VAL A 135 5.32 -9.46 -6.80
CA VAL A 135 5.54 -8.24 -6.01
C VAL A 135 6.86 -8.35 -5.26
N LYS A 136 7.14 -9.48 -4.62
CA LYS A 136 8.43 -9.73 -3.95
C LYS A 136 9.59 -9.68 -4.95
N MET A 137 9.47 -10.39 -6.07
CA MET A 137 10.51 -10.41 -7.11
C MET A 137 10.85 -9.01 -7.62
N TYR A 138 9.81 -8.16 -7.81
CA TYR A 138 9.95 -6.78 -8.23
C TYR A 138 10.64 -5.91 -7.17
N VAL A 139 10.13 -5.90 -5.94
CA VAL A 139 10.66 -5.07 -4.85
C VAL A 139 12.12 -5.43 -4.57
N ASP A 140 12.44 -6.72 -4.47
CA ASP A 140 13.80 -7.20 -4.20
C ASP A 140 14.75 -6.78 -5.35
N SER A 141 14.33 -6.94 -6.61
CA SER A 141 15.13 -6.55 -7.76
C SER A 141 15.39 -5.05 -7.80
N PHE A 142 14.37 -4.22 -7.59
CA PHE A 142 14.51 -2.76 -7.64
C PHE A 142 15.46 -2.25 -6.58
N ARG A 143 15.39 -2.80 -5.36
CA ARG A 143 16.31 -2.47 -4.27
C ARG A 143 17.76 -2.85 -4.58
N VAL A 144 18.02 -4.02 -5.18
CA VAL A 144 19.37 -4.42 -5.61
C VAL A 144 19.99 -3.38 -6.54
N TYR A 145 19.20 -2.78 -7.43
CA TYR A 145 19.64 -1.74 -8.37
C TYR A 145 19.50 -0.31 -7.83
N LYS A 146 19.19 -0.14 -6.54
CA LYS A 146 19.02 1.17 -5.87
C LYS A 146 17.92 2.04 -6.52
N LEU A 147 16.87 1.40 -7.00
CA LEU A 147 15.64 2.04 -7.48
C LEU A 147 14.59 2.01 -6.37
N GLN A 148 13.77 3.05 -6.28
CA GLN A 148 12.67 3.11 -5.31
C GLN A 148 11.47 2.31 -5.82
N PRO A 149 11.00 1.28 -5.10
CA PRO A 149 9.86 0.47 -5.51
C PRO A 149 8.55 1.08 -5.02
N GLY A 150 7.72 1.56 -5.94
CA GLY A 150 6.32 1.92 -5.70
C GLY A 150 5.36 0.81 -6.09
N LEU A 151 4.17 0.82 -5.48
CA LEU A 151 3.10 -0.15 -5.70
C LEU A 151 1.81 0.58 -6.10
N TYR A 152 1.17 0.11 -7.16
CA TYR A 152 -0.20 0.50 -7.51
C TYR A 152 -1.17 -0.60 -7.08
N PHE A 153 -2.24 -0.19 -6.41
CA PHE A 153 -3.32 -1.05 -5.98
C PHE A 153 -4.66 -0.47 -6.44
N SER A 154 -5.43 -1.25 -7.21
CA SER A 154 -6.77 -0.86 -7.58
C SER A 154 -7.79 -1.18 -6.47
N MET A 155 -8.49 -0.15 -5.99
CA MET A 155 -9.65 -0.35 -5.11
C MET A 155 -10.84 -0.95 -5.87
N TRP A 156 -10.97 -0.63 -7.17
CA TRP A 156 -11.94 -1.29 -8.03
C TRP A 156 -11.49 -2.74 -8.23
N ASP A 157 -12.37 -3.68 -7.87
CA ASP A 157 -12.15 -5.11 -8.00
C ASP A 157 -13.38 -5.77 -8.64
N ALA A 158 -13.32 -5.92 -9.97
CA ALA A 158 -14.40 -6.55 -10.73
C ALA A 158 -14.58 -8.05 -10.38
N SER A 159 -13.53 -8.71 -9.87
CA SER A 159 -13.60 -10.13 -9.48
C SER A 159 -14.52 -10.38 -8.28
N CYS A 160 -14.72 -9.37 -7.43
CA CYS A 160 -15.56 -9.44 -6.24
C CYS A 160 -16.59 -8.31 -6.12
N GLY A 161 -16.92 -7.67 -7.24
CA GLY A 161 -18.05 -6.75 -7.36
C GLY A 161 -17.89 -5.41 -6.63
N ILE A 162 -16.67 -4.95 -6.40
CA ILE A 162 -16.41 -3.60 -5.86
C ILE A 162 -16.47 -2.64 -7.04
N LEU A 163 -17.39 -1.65 -7.04
CA LEU A 163 -17.84 -0.99 -8.27
C LEU A 163 -16.90 0.09 -8.82
N GLY A 164 -15.98 0.60 -8.00
CA GLY A 164 -15.00 1.59 -8.47
C GLY A 164 -15.66 2.83 -9.08
N CYS A 165 -15.35 3.12 -10.36
CA CYS A 165 -15.88 4.27 -11.09
C CYS A 165 -17.38 4.18 -11.44
N TYR A 166 -18.02 3.03 -11.23
CA TYR A 166 -19.46 2.85 -11.39
C TYR A 166 -20.23 3.07 -10.07
N ALA A 167 -19.53 3.33 -8.96
CA ALA A 167 -20.17 3.64 -7.71
C ALA A 167 -20.83 5.02 -7.75
N THR A 168 -21.99 5.14 -7.11
CA THR A 168 -22.66 6.42 -6.86
C THR A 168 -22.36 6.89 -5.44
N PRO A 169 -22.54 8.18 -5.10
CA PRO A 169 -22.35 8.65 -3.72
C PRO A 169 -23.14 7.87 -2.67
N ALA A 170 -24.29 7.27 -3.05
CA ALA A 170 -25.09 6.42 -2.18
C ALA A 170 -24.48 5.01 -2.00
N THR A 171 -23.93 4.42 -3.06
CA THR A 171 -23.36 3.06 -3.00
C THR A 171 -21.97 3.03 -2.37
N VAL A 172 -21.15 4.09 -2.53
CA VAL A 172 -19.80 4.17 -1.94
C VAL A 172 -19.80 3.90 -0.44
N ARG A 173 -20.74 4.48 0.33
CA ARG A 173 -20.78 4.28 1.79
C ARG A 173 -21.17 2.85 2.18
N ALA A 174 -22.12 2.26 1.47
CA ALA A 174 -22.57 0.89 1.71
C ALA A 174 -21.50 -0.13 1.30
N GLU A 175 -20.84 0.09 0.16
CA GLU A 175 -19.70 -0.71 -0.32
C GLU A 175 -18.54 -0.64 0.67
N TRP A 176 -18.14 0.56 1.13
CA TRP A 176 -17.03 0.69 2.07
C TRP A 176 -17.27 -0.08 3.38
N ALA A 177 -18.49 -0.05 3.91
CA ALA A 177 -18.83 -0.81 5.11
C ALA A 177 -18.69 -2.32 4.92
N ALA A 178 -18.92 -2.84 3.72
CA ALA A 178 -18.80 -4.26 3.38
C ALA A 178 -17.38 -4.68 2.95
N ASP A 179 -16.65 -3.79 2.27
CA ASP A 179 -15.45 -4.13 1.50
C ASP A 179 -14.15 -3.64 2.14
N SER A 180 -14.23 -2.69 3.09
CA SER A 180 -13.04 -2.06 3.70
C SER A 180 -12.11 -3.05 4.38
N ALA A 181 -12.63 -4.07 5.07
CA ALA A 181 -11.79 -5.07 5.72
C ALA A 181 -10.92 -5.84 4.72
N TYR A 182 -11.49 -6.23 3.58
CA TYR A 182 -10.77 -6.91 2.50
C TYR A 182 -9.72 -5.98 1.86
N VAL A 183 -10.12 -4.77 1.48
CA VAL A 183 -9.22 -3.78 0.85
C VAL A 183 -8.07 -3.39 1.78
N MET A 184 -8.37 -3.05 3.04
CA MET A 184 -7.37 -2.67 4.02
C MET A 184 -6.48 -3.85 4.42
N GLY A 185 -7.01 -5.08 4.43
CA GLY A 185 -6.21 -6.28 4.63
C GLY A 185 -5.17 -6.46 3.53
N GLN A 186 -5.56 -6.28 2.26
CA GLN A 186 -4.64 -6.36 1.12
C GLN A 186 -3.59 -5.25 1.16
N LEU A 187 -4.00 -4.02 1.47
CA LEU A 187 -3.06 -2.91 1.66
C LEU A 187 -2.10 -3.17 2.83
N THR A 188 -2.59 -3.75 3.93
CA THR A 188 -1.74 -4.13 5.07
C THR A 188 -0.70 -5.14 4.64
N GLU A 189 -1.07 -6.21 3.92
CA GLU A 189 -0.11 -7.18 3.38
C GLU A 189 0.97 -6.49 2.52
N LEU A 190 0.58 -5.61 1.60
CA LEU A 190 1.51 -4.91 0.72
C LEU A 190 2.46 -3.95 1.47
N MET A 191 1.95 -3.26 2.50
CA MET A 191 2.72 -2.27 3.26
C MET A 191 3.52 -2.87 4.43
N THR A 192 3.41 -4.17 4.69
CA THR A 192 4.11 -4.83 5.80
C THR A 192 5.06 -5.95 5.35
N ASN A 193 4.66 -6.75 4.35
CA ASN A 193 5.41 -7.95 3.97
C ASN A 193 6.57 -7.69 3.00
N TYR A 194 6.59 -6.51 2.37
CA TYR A 194 7.56 -6.16 1.33
C TYR A 194 8.58 -5.12 1.79
N GLY A 195 8.69 -4.85 3.10
CA GLY A 195 9.55 -3.80 3.65
C GLY A 195 9.04 -2.39 3.35
N GLU A 196 9.87 -1.38 3.60
CA GLU A 196 9.50 0.02 3.38
C GLU A 196 9.20 0.32 1.91
N ILE A 197 8.02 0.89 1.66
CA ILE A 197 7.60 1.43 0.38
C ILE A 197 7.67 2.96 0.52
N PRO A 198 8.64 3.61 -0.16
CA PRO A 198 8.94 5.03 0.03
C PRO A 198 7.96 5.97 -0.69
#